data_AF-A0A485MI55-F1
#
_entry.id   AF-A0A485MI55-F1
#
_cell.length_a   1.000
_cell.length_b   1.000
_cell.length_c   1.000
_cell.angle_alpha   90.00
_cell.angle_beta   90.00
_cell.angle_gamma   90.00
#
_symmetry.space_group_name_H-M   'P 1'
#
loop_
_entity.id
_entity.type
_entity.pdbx_description
1 polymer ?
#
loop_
_entity_poly.entity_id
_entity_poly.type
_entity_poly.pdbx_seq_one_letter_code
_entity_poly.pdbx_strand_id
1 'polypeptide(L)'
;MLPYNNKDRDALKRRNKSKKNNSSSRSTHNEMEKNRRAHLRLCLEKLKGLVPLGPESNRHTTLSLLTKAKLHIKKLEDCDRKAIHQIDQLQREQRHLKRQLEKLGIERIRMDSIGSTVSSERSDSDRGEPPTLRVPRPGPGSAGEELGAHG
;
A
#
# COMPACT_ATOMS: atom_id res chain seq x y z
N MET A 1 -74.61 44.57 26.70
CA MET A 1 -73.27 45.16 26.61
C MET A 1 -72.23 44.06 26.83
N LEU A 2 -71.56 43.58 25.78
CA LEU A 2 -70.46 42.60 25.88
C LEU A 2 -69.17 43.25 25.34
N PRO A 3 -68.02 43.05 26.01
CA PRO A 3 -66.81 43.84 25.74
C PRO A 3 -66.06 43.34 24.50
N TYR A 4 -65.56 44.29 23.71
CA TYR A 4 -64.77 44.09 22.50
C TYR A 4 -63.35 43.62 22.85
N ASN A 5 -62.98 42.42 22.41
CA ASN A 5 -61.71 41.77 22.74
C ASN A 5 -60.61 42.22 21.76
N ASN A 6 -59.69 43.09 22.20
CA ASN A 6 -58.52 43.55 21.45
C ASN A 6 -57.42 42.46 21.33
N LYS A 7 -57.70 41.32 20.68
CA LYS A 7 -56.69 40.26 20.43
C LYS A 7 -56.18 40.19 18.99
N ASP A 8 -56.73 40.97 18.07
CA ASP A 8 -56.37 40.87 16.65
C ASP A 8 -55.20 41.77 16.22
N ARG A 9 -54.79 42.75 17.04
CA ARG A 9 -53.68 43.66 16.71
C ARG A 9 -52.30 43.01 16.77
N ASP A 10 -52.11 41.99 17.61
CA ASP A 10 -50.82 41.29 17.73
C ASP A 10 -50.66 40.13 16.74
N ALA A 11 -51.76 39.63 16.16
CA ALA A 11 -51.74 38.58 15.14
C ALA A 11 -51.29 39.12 13.77
N LEU A 12 -51.59 40.38 13.45
CA LEU A 12 -51.17 41.00 12.18
C LEU A 12 -49.67 41.32 12.12
N LYS A 13 -49.01 41.58 13.27
CA LYS A 13 -47.55 41.82 13.31
C LYS A 13 -46.71 40.56 13.09
N ARG A 14 -47.25 39.36 13.36
CA ARG A 14 -46.52 38.09 13.18
C ARG A 14 -46.53 37.55 11.75
N ARG A 15 -47.45 37.98 10.89
CA ARG A 15 -47.56 37.52 9.49
C ARG A 15 -46.67 38.26 8.49
N ASN A 16 -46.02 39.36 8.89
CA ASN A 16 -45.24 40.21 7.97
C ASN A 16 -43.71 40.00 8.00
N LYS A 17 -43.19 38.95 8.66
CA LYS A 17 -41.74 38.68 8.72
C LYS A 17 -41.22 37.59 7.79
N SER A 18 -42.07 36.89 7.04
CA SER A 18 -41.66 35.71 6.25
C SER A 18 -41.19 36.02 4.82
N LYS A 19 -41.36 37.25 4.30
CA LYS A 19 -40.98 37.56 2.90
C LYS A 19 -39.57 38.12 2.71
N LYS A 20 -38.93 38.66 3.75
CA LYS A 20 -37.59 39.31 3.63
C LYS A 20 -36.41 38.36 3.90
N ASN A 21 -36.65 37.16 4.45
CA ASN A 21 -35.60 36.17 4.72
C ASN A 21 -35.35 35.17 3.58
N ASN A 22 -36.22 35.11 2.57
CA ASN A 22 -36.11 34.08 1.54
C ASN A 22 -34.90 34.28 0.60
N SER A 23 -34.42 35.52 0.41
CA SER A 23 -33.20 35.79 -0.36
C SER A 23 -31.94 35.41 0.42
N SER A 24 -31.92 35.66 1.74
CA SER A 24 -30.81 35.28 2.62
C SER A 24 -30.68 33.76 2.70
N SER A 25 -31.78 33.03 2.90
CA SER A 25 -31.78 31.56 2.90
C SER A 25 -31.33 30.96 1.56
N ARG A 26 -31.74 31.55 0.43
CA ARG A 26 -31.27 31.14 -0.91
C ARG A 26 -29.78 31.41 -1.10
N SER A 27 -29.29 32.55 -0.63
CA SER A 27 -27.86 32.87 -0.70
C SER A 27 -27.02 31.89 0.13
N THR A 28 -27.44 31.60 1.37
CA THR A 28 -26.78 30.61 2.22
C THR A 28 -26.76 29.22 1.58
N HIS A 29 -27.88 28.79 0.98
CA HIS A 29 -27.95 27.53 0.25
C HIS A 29 -26.95 27.49 -0.91
N ASN A 30 -26.86 28.55 -1.71
CA ASN A 30 -25.93 28.62 -2.84
C ASN A 30 -24.46 28.58 -2.40
N GLU A 31 -24.12 29.27 -1.31
CA GLU A 31 -22.76 29.20 -0.76
C GLU A 31 -22.42 27.79 -0.24
N MET A 32 -23.34 27.13 0.44
CA MET A 32 -23.15 25.73 0.85
C MET A 32 -22.95 24.80 -0.35
N GLU A 33 -23.76 24.95 -1.41
CA GLU A 33 -23.62 24.13 -2.62
C GLU A 33 -22.31 24.43 -3.37
N LYS A 34 -21.88 25.70 -3.40
CA LYS A 34 -20.59 26.10 -3.97
C LYS A 34 -19.42 25.47 -3.23
N ASN A 35 -19.46 25.52 -1.89
CA ASN A 35 -18.46 24.86 -1.04
C ASN A 35 -18.47 23.34 -1.26
N ARG A 36 -19.65 22.70 -1.26
CA ARG A 36 -19.79 21.27 -1.55
C ARG A 36 -19.20 20.89 -2.91
N ARG A 37 -19.45 21.69 -3.96
CA ARG A 37 -18.87 21.49 -5.29
C ARG A 37 -17.35 21.68 -5.32
N ALA A 38 -16.82 22.63 -4.55
CA ALA A 38 -15.37 22.80 -4.43
C ALA A 38 -14.72 21.56 -3.79
N HIS A 39 -15.30 21.03 -2.70
CA HIS A 39 -14.84 19.79 -2.10
C HIS A 39 -14.89 18.60 -3.06
N LEU A 40 -15.99 18.45 -3.81
CA LEU A 40 -16.11 17.39 -4.81
C LEU A 40 -14.99 17.47 -5.87
N ARG A 41 -14.69 18.67 -6.37
CA ARG A 41 -13.59 18.86 -7.34
C ARG A 41 -12.25 18.43 -6.77
N LEU A 42 -11.96 18.79 -5.51
CA LEU A 42 -10.73 18.36 -4.83
C LEU A 42 -10.64 16.84 -4.69
N CYS A 43 -11.74 16.16 -4.34
CA CYS A 43 -11.76 14.70 -4.27
C CYS A 43 -11.52 14.04 -5.63
N LEU A 44 -12.14 14.57 -6.69
CA LEU A 44 -11.92 14.06 -8.06
C LEU A 44 -10.48 14.29 -8.53
N GLU A 45 -9.87 15.41 -8.17
CA GLU A 45 -8.48 15.70 -8.52
C GLU A 45 -7.51 14.73 -7.83
N LYS A 46 -7.73 14.46 -6.54
CA LYS A 46 -6.98 13.41 -5.83
C LYS A 46 -7.15 12.04 -6.49
N LEU A 47 -8.38 11.69 -6.89
CA LEU A 47 -8.66 10.43 -7.57
C LEU A 47 -7.89 10.33 -8.90
N LYS A 48 -7.77 11.42 -9.66
CA LYS A 48 -6.99 11.41 -10.92
C LYS A 48 -5.52 11.05 -10.71
N GLY A 49 -4.92 11.43 -9.58
CA GLY A 49 -3.53 11.09 -9.27
C GLY A 49 -3.31 9.61 -8.94
N LEU A 50 -4.35 8.88 -8.52
CA LEU A 50 -4.27 7.46 -8.17
C LEU A 50 -4.62 6.53 -9.34
N VAL A 51 -5.43 7.02 -10.27
CA VAL A 51 -5.86 6.23 -11.43
C VAL A 51 -4.83 6.42 -12.55
N PRO A 52 -4.41 5.35 -13.26
CA PRO A 52 -3.57 5.46 -14.44
C PRO A 52 -4.36 6.08 -15.60
N LEU A 53 -4.45 7.41 -15.56
CA LEU A 53 -5.00 8.24 -16.61
C LEU A 53 -3.78 8.72 -17.40
N GLY A 54 -3.68 8.32 -18.66
CA GLY A 54 -2.58 8.73 -19.52
C GLY A 54 -2.46 10.26 -19.66
N PRO A 55 -1.59 10.76 -20.55
CA PRO A 55 -1.24 12.18 -20.65
C PRO A 55 -2.43 13.14 -20.91
N GLU A 56 -3.61 12.64 -21.29
CA GLU A 56 -4.86 13.40 -21.44
C GLU A 56 -5.68 13.54 -20.14
N SER A 57 -5.04 13.57 -18.96
CA SER A 57 -5.71 13.61 -17.65
C SER A 57 -6.69 14.78 -17.47
N ASN A 58 -6.44 15.90 -18.16
CA ASN A 58 -7.28 17.11 -18.10
C ASN A 58 -8.57 17.03 -18.96
N ARG A 59 -8.64 16.13 -19.96
CA ARG A 59 -9.83 15.97 -20.83
C ARG A 59 -10.86 14.98 -20.31
N HIS A 60 -10.56 14.27 -19.23
CA HIS A 60 -11.43 13.21 -18.73
C HIS A 60 -12.66 13.78 -18.01
N THR A 61 -13.84 13.31 -18.42
CA THR A 61 -15.11 13.59 -17.73
C THR A 61 -15.18 12.83 -16.40
N THR A 62 -15.99 13.30 -15.45
CA THR A 62 -16.20 12.61 -14.16
C THR A 62 -16.62 11.15 -14.34
N LEU A 63 -17.50 10.87 -15.31
CA LEU A 63 -17.94 9.50 -15.58
C LEU A 63 -16.78 8.62 -16.04
N SER A 64 -15.96 9.11 -16.99
CA SER A 64 -14.82 8.34 -17.51
C SER A 64 -13.79 8.04 -16.41
N LEU A 65 -13.57 8.98 -15.50
CA LEU A 65 -12.70 8.83 -14.35
C LEU A 65 -13.19 7.72 -13.41
N LEU A 66 -14.47 7.76 -13.03
CA LEU A 66 -15.06 6.76 -12.13
C LEU A 66 -15.04 5.36 -12.74
N THR A 67 -15.35 5.24 -14.03
CA THR A 67 -15.28 3.97 -14.76
C THR A 67 -13.86 3.39 -14.78
N LYS A 68 -12.86 4.24 -15.09
CA LYS A 68 -11.45 3.82 -15.09
C LYS A 68 -10.94 3.47 -13.69
N ALA A 69 -11.36 4.21 -12.65
CA ALA A 69 -11.03 3.90 -11.26
C ALA A 69 -11.54 2.51 -10.87
N LYS A 70 -12.81 2.21 -11.17
CA LYS A 70 -13.41 0.89 -10.92
C LYS A 70 -12.67 -0.22 -11.67
N LEU A 71 -12.28 0.02 -12.92
CA LEU A 71 -11.48 -0.93 -13.69
C LEU A 71 -10.08 -1.12 -13.10
N HIS A 72 -9.46 -0.04 -12.61
CA HIS A 72 -8.12 -0.10 -12.04
C HIS A 72 -8.09 -0.95 -10.78
N ILE A 73 -9.08 -0.79 -9.88
CA ILE A 73 -9.23 -1.63 -8.68
C ILE A 73 -9.29 -3.11 -9.07
N LYS A 74 -10.15 -3.47 -10.03
CA LYS A 74 -10.26 -4.86 -10.51
C LYS A 74 -8.93 -5.40 -11.06
N LYS A 75 -8.20 -4.59 -11.82
CA LYS A 75 -6.89 -5.00 -12.36
C LYS A 75 -5.87 -5.24 -11.24
N LEU A 76 -5.85 -4.39 -10.22
CA LEU A 76 -4.96 -4.57 -9.07
C LEU A 76 -5.30 -5.87 -8.32
N GLU A 77 -6.59 -6.11 -8.04
CA GLU A 77 -7.05 -7.35 -7.42
C GLU A 77 -6.66 -8.59 -8.24
N ASP A 78 -6.76 -8.54 -9.57
CA ASP A 78 -6.37 -9.63 -10.45
C ASP A 78 -4.85 -9.87 -10.45
N CYS A 79 -4.06 -8.79 -10.44
CA CYS A 79 -2.61 -8.85 -10.35
C CYS A 79 -2.16 -9.45 -9.02
N ASP A 80 -2.75 -9.03 -7.90
CA ASP A 80 -2.44 -9.56 -6.57
C ASP A 80 -2.75 -11.06 -6.49
N ARG A 81 -3.91 -11.49 -7.01
CA ARG A 81 -4.23 -12.92 -7.09
C ARG A 81 -3.19 -13.70 -7.89
N LYS A 82 -2.78 -13.20 -9.05
CA LYS A 82 -1.75 -13.85 -9.88
C LYS A 82 -0.38 -13.89 -9.20
N ALA A 83 0.01 -12.81 -8.52
CA ALA A 83 1.27 -12.73 -7.79
C ALA A 83 1.34 -13.78 -6.67
N ILE A 84 0.25 -13.95 -5.92
CA ILE A 84 0.13 -15.01 -4.89
C ILE A 84 0.32 -16.40 -5.52
N HIS A 85 -0.37 -16.68 -6.63
CA HIS A 85 -0.22 -17.96 -7.32
C HIS A 85 1.23 -18.19 -7.80
N GLN A 86 1.88 -17.15 -8.31
CA GLN A 86 3.26 -17.24 -8.76
C GLN A 86 4.22 -17.50 -7.60
N ILE A 87 4.03 -16.85 -6.46
CA ILE A 87 4.79 -17.12 -5.24
C ILE A 87 4.64 -18.60 -4.84
N ASP A 88 3.42 -19.12 -4.83
CA ASP A 88 3.17 -20.52 -4.48
C ASP A 88 3.86 -21.51 -5.43
N GLN A 89 3.85 -21.24 -6.74
CA GLN A 89 4.57 -22.08 -7.72
C GLN A 89 6.08 -22.04 -7.47
N LEU A 90 6.65 -20.84 -7.33
CA LEU A 90 8.09 -20.69 -7.08
C LEU A 90 8.52 -21.35 -5.77
N GLN A 91 7.68 -21.29 -4.73
CA GLN A 91 7.95 -22.00 -3.48
C GLN A 91 7.91 -23.52 -3.64
N ARG A 92 7.00 -24.06 -4.47
CA ARG A 92 6.96 -25.50 -4.80
C ARG A 92 8.22 -25.91 -5.56
N GLU A 93 8.61 -25.14 -6.56
CA GLU A 93 9.84 -25.38 -7.34
C GLU A 93 11.07 -25.32 -6.44
N GLN A 94 11.18 -24.29 -5.58
CA GLN A 94 12.29 -24.19 -4.64
C GLN A 94 12.37 -25.42 -3.72
N ARG A 95 11.23 -25.91 -3.20
CA ARG A 95 11.20 -27.15 -2.40
C ARG A 95 11.60 -28.37 -3.21
N HIS A 96 11.16 -28.46 -4.46
CA HIS A 96 11.51 -29.56 -5.36
C HIS A 96 13.02 -29.59 -5.62
N LEU A 97 13.60 -28.47 -6.03
CA LEU A 97 15.03 -28.32 -6.31
C LEU A 97 15.88 -28.58 -5.06
N LYS A 98 15.47 -28.10 -3.88
CA LYS A 98 16.15 -28.39 -2.61
C LYS A 98 16.23 -29.90 -2.33
N ARG A 99 15.14 -30.65 -2.55
CA ARG A 99 15.15 -32.11 -2.39
C ARG A 99 16.03 -32.83 -3.43
N GLN A 100 16.08 -32.32 -4.66
CA GLN A 100 16.98 -32.87 -5.68
C GLN A 100 18.45 -32.66 -5.30
N LEU A 101 18.80 -31.46 -4.82
CA LEU A 101 20.14 -31.17 -4.32
C LEU A 101 20.52 -32.06 -3.12
N GLU A 102 19.60 -32.26 -2.18
CA GLU A 102 19.82 -33.16 -1.04
C GLU A 102 20.11 -34.60 -1.50
N LYS A 103 19.33 -35.13 -2.46
CA LYS A 103 19.56 -36.47 -3.04
C LYS A 103 20.94 -36.58 -3.71
N LEU A 104 21.30 -35.60 -4.54
CA LEU A 104 22.59 -35.58 -5.23
C LEU A 104 23.76 -35.42 -4.24
N GLY A 105 23.57 -34.63 -3.18
CA GLY A 105 24.55 -34.50 -2.09
C GLY A 105 24.76 -35.81 -1.33
N ILE A 106 23.68 -36.54 -1.06
CA ILE A 106 23.73 -37.88 -0.42
C ILE A 106 24.40 -38.91 -1.35
N GLU A 107 24.11 -38.88 -2.66
CA GLU A 107 24.77 -39.75 -3.64
C GLU A 107 26.28 -39.47 -3.74
N ARG A 108 26.69 -38.20 -3.70
CA ARG A 108 28.11 -37.81 -3.69
C ARG A 108 28.83 -38.32 -2.45
N ILE A 109 28.25 -38.11 -1.25
CA ILE A 109 28.82 -38.61 0.02
C ILE A 109 28.95 -40.14 0.01
N ARG A 110 27.95 -40.85 -0.54
CA ARG A 110 28.05 -42.32 -0.71
C ARG A 110 29.20 -42.68 -1.64
N MET A 111 29.27 -42.07 -2.82
CA MET A 111 30.28 -42.41 -3.82
C MET A 111 31.72 -42.17 -3.30
N ASP A 112 31.93 -41.12 -2.51
CA ASP A 112 33.21 -40.82 -1.87
C ASP A 112 33.62 -41.86 -0.80
N SER A 113 32.66 -42.59 -0.20
CA SER A 113 32.92 -43.64 0.80
C SER A 113 33.08 -45.06 0.22
N ILE A 114 32.47 -45.37 -0.93
CA ILE A 114 32.62 -46.69 -1.61
C ILE A 114 33.74 -46.70 -2.66
N GLY A 115 34.30 -45.55 -3.05
CA GLY A 115 35.41 -45.44 -4.01
C GLY A 115 36.82 -45.56 -3.41
N SER A 116 36.96 -45.62 -2.07
CA SER A 116 38.28 -45.60 -1.40
C SER A 116 38.88 -46.98 -1.09
N THR A 117 38.35 -48.07 -1.64
CA THR A 117 38.93 -49.42 -1.43
C THR A 117 39.47 -50.02 -2.73
N VAL A 118 40.48 -49.40 -3.33
CA VAL A 118 41.66 -50.11 -3.88
C VAL A 118 42.72 -49.10 -4.34
N SER A 119 44.00 -49.42 -4.07
CA SER A 119 45.26 -48.77 -4.51
C SER A 119 45.93 -47.90 -3.42
N SER A 120 46.70 -48.49 -2.50
CA SER A 120 48.10 -48.97 -2.64
C SER A 120 49.12 -47.89 -2.20
N GLU A 121 49.52 -48.04 -0.93
CA GLU A 121 50.89 -47.92 -0.37
C GLU A 121 51.86 -46.81 -0.81
N ARG A 122 52.33 -46.08 0.23
CA ARG A 122 53.56 -45.26 0.37
C ARG A 122 53.51 -43.84 -0.21
N SER A 123 53.43 -42.86 0.69
CA SER A 123 54.22 -41.63 0.60
C SER A 123 54.39 -41.05 1.99
N ASP A 124 55.59 -41.26 2.54
CA ASP A 124 56.11 -40.55 3.70
C ASP A 124 56.66 -39.22 3.18
N SER A 125 56.00 -38.10 3.51
CA SER A 125 56.52 -36.77 3.22
C SER A 125 56.14 -35.82 4.34
N ASP A 126 57.12 -35.62 5.20
CA ASP A 126 57.24 -34.55 6.20
C ASP A 126 56.97 -33.16 5.61
N ARG A 127 56.53 -32.25 6.50
CA ARG A 127 56.64 -30.77 6.46
C ARG A 127 55.37 -29.94 6.11
N GLY A 128 54.85 -29.26 7.14
CA GLY A 128 54.42 -27.84 7.03
C GLY A 128 52.95 -27.49 7.28
N GLU A 129 52.63 -27.09 8.52
CA GLU A 129 51.68 -26.07 9.02
C GLU A 129 50.44 -25.61 8.17
N PRO A 130 49.23 -25.51 8.77
CA PRO A 130 48.02 -25.02 8.10
C PRO A 130 47.68 -23.56 8.47
N PRO A 131 47.35 -22.67 7.52
CA PRO A 131 46.64 -21.44 7.89
C PRO A 131 45.13 -21.70 7.87
N THR A 132 44.58 -21.67 9.08
CA THR A 132 43.15 -21.51 9.34
C THR A 132 42.68 -20.13 8.87
N LEU A 133 41.82 -20.06 7.85
CA LEU A 133 41.09 -18.83 7.54
C LEU A 133 39.67 -18.93 8.10
N ARG A 134 39.55 -18.51 9.37
CA ARG A 134 38.28 -18.16 10.01
C ARG A 134 37.62 -17.01 9.24
N VAL A 135 36.40 -17.23 8.78
CA VAL A 135 35.49 -16.18 8.30
C VAL A 135 35.15 -15.25 9.48
N PRO A 136 35.27 -13.91 9.34
CA PRO A 136 34.81 -12.99 10.38
C PRO A 136 33.27 -12.93 10.38
N ARG A 137 32.70 -13.11 11.56
CA ARG A 137 31.28 -12.95 11.87
C ARG A 137 30.99 -11.44 12.06
N PRO A 138 29.94 -10.84 11.47
CA PRO A 138 29.58 -9.45 11.79
C PRO A 138 28.92 -9.43 13.18
N GLY A 139 29.51 -8.66 14.11
CA GLY A 139 28.94 -8.38 15.43
C GLY A 139 27.88 -7.28 15.39
N PRO A 140 26.92 -7.26 16.34
CA PRO A 140 25.92 -6.20 16.44
C PRO A 140 26.51 -5.01 17.20
N GLY A 141 26.63 -3.85 16.54
CA GLY A 141 27.06 -2.60 17.16
C GLY A 141 25.86 -1.78 17.62
N SER A 142 25.67 -1.74 18.92
CA SER A 142 24.67 -0.96 19.65
C SER A 142 24.90 0.55 19.55
N ALA A 143 23.78 1.27 19.67
CA ALA A 143 23.57 2.61 20.25
C ALA A 143 24.79 3.48 20.57
N GLY A 144 24.82 4.65 19.95
CA GLY A 144 25.57 5.83 20.39
C GLY A 144 24.63 7.03 20.38
N GLU A 145 24.22 7.41 21.58
CA GLU A 145 23.45 8.58 21.97
C GLU A 145 24.34 9.84 21.96
N GLU A 146 23.69 11.01 22.09
CA GLU A 146 24.24 12.35 22.39
C GLU A 146 24.90 13.15 21.26
N LEU A 147 24.88 14.49 21.21
CA LEU A 147 24.10 15.61 21.78
C LEU A 147 24.69 16.86 21.10
N GLY A 148 23.94 17.98 21.07
CA GLY A 148 24.50 19.34 20.95
C GLY A 148 24.51 19.90 19.53
N ALA A 149 23.62 20.85 19.20
CA ALA A 149 23.65 22.27 19.56
C ALA A 149 24.55 23.11 18.62
N HIS A 150 24.06 24.32 18.34
CA HIS A 150 24.66 25.47 17.64
C HIS A 150 24.29 25.66 16.16
N GLY A 151 23.62 26.80 15.89
CA GLY A 151 23.41 27.37 14.56
C GLY A 151 22.06 28.05 14.39
#